data_AF-A0A960Y4T0-F1
#
_entry.id   AF-A0A960Y4T0-F1
#
_cell.length_a   1.000
_cell.length_b   1.000
_cell.length_c   1.000
_cell.angle_alpha   90.00
_cell.angle_beta   90.00
_cell.angle_gamma   90.00
#
_symmetry.space_group_name_H-M   'P 1'
#
loop_
_entity.id
_entity.type
_entity.pdbx_description
1 polymer ?
#
loop_
_entity_poly.entity_id
_entity_poly.type
_entity_poly.pdbx_seq_one_letter_code
_entity_poly.pdbx_strand_id
1 'polypeptide(L)' 'MKLDNETNDMLTNLSLRGMKDNLNKVINLAEKKNLSYLNFLNQLLKSEIDDRILFLLQMNHLEIGLKCWEILS' A
#
# COMPACT_ATOMS: atom_id res chain seq x y z
N MET A 1 0.82 -20.42 -8.28
CA MET A 1 -0.23 -20.43 -7.24
C MET A 1 0.32 -20.61 -5.83
N LYS A 2 1.10 -21.65 -5.49
CA LYS A 2 1.58 -21.83 -4.10
C LYS A 2 2.45 -20.67 -3.60
N LEU A 3 3.43 -20.25 -4.41
CA LEU A 3 4.36 -19.18 -4.05
C LEU A 3 3.70 -17.79 -3.95
N ASP A 4 2.70 -17.50 -4.80
CA ASP A 4 1.91 -16.27 -4.74
C ASP A 4 1.11 -16.19 -3.44
N ASN A 5 0.50 -17.31 -3.04
CA ASN A 5 -0.26 -17.37 -1.79
C ASN A 5 0.67 -17.20 -0.59
N GLU A 6 1.81 -17.90 -0.57
CA GLU A 6 2.83 -17.73 0.47
C GLU A 6 3.34 -16.28 0.57
N THR A 7 3.57 -15.62 -0.57
CA THR A 7 3.99 -14.22 -0.61
C THR A 7 2.89 -13.29 -0.09
N ASN A 8 1.63 -13.51 -0.50
CA ASN A 8 0.50 -12.74 0.00
C ASN A 8 0.26 -12.93 1.50
N ASP A 9 0.45 -14.14 2.01
CA ASP A 9 0.34 -14.45 3.43
C ASP A 9 1.44 -13.75 4.21
N MET A 10 2.70 -13.78 3.73
CA MET A 10 3.81 -13.05 4.34
C MET A 10 3.57 -11.54 4.37
N LEU A 11 3.13 -10.94 3.25
CA LEU A 11 2.83 -9.52 3.20
C LEU A 11 1.66 -9.14 4.13
N THR A 12 0.68 -10.03 4.28
CA THR A 12 -0.42 -9.86 5.23
C THR A 12 0.09 -9.90 6.67
N ASN A 13 0.94 -10.87 7.02
CA ASN A 13 1.52 -11.02 8.35
C ASN A 13 2.41 -9.83 8.74
N LEU A 14 3.11 -9.23 7.78
CA LEU A 14 3.92 -8.04 7.97
C LEU A 14 3.11 -6.73 7.95
N SER A 15 1.80 -6.80 7.76
CA SER A 15 0.93 -5.62 7.62
C SER A 15 1.37 -4.67 6.50
N LEU A 16 1.86 -5.23 5.38
CA LEU A 16 2.33 -4.50 4.20
C LEU A 16 1.23 -4.45 3.14
N ARG A 17 0.13 -3.78 3.46
CA ARG A 17 -1.09 -3.75 2.64
C ARG A 17 -0.84 -3.08 1.29
N GLY A 18 -0.17 -1.94 1.26
CA GLY A 18 0.10 -1.20 0.02
C GLY A 18 0.98 -2.00 -0.94
N MET A 19 1.97 -2.74 -0.40
CA MET A 19 2.75 -3.70 -1.21
C MET A 19 1.89 -4.83 -1.75
N LYS A 20 1.07 -5.47 -0.91
CA LYS A 20 0.21 -6.59 -1.30
C LYS A 20 -0.73 -6.19 -2.45
N ASP A 21 -1.43 -5.08 -2.30
CA ASP A 21 -2.42 -4.62 -3.27
C ASP A 21 -1.79 -4.20 -4.61
N ASN A 22 -0.52 -3.78 -4.59
CA ASN A 22 0.20 -3.34 -5.78
C ASN A 22 1.21 -4.38 -6.34
N LEU A 23 1.39 -5.52 -5.70
CA LEU A 23 2.44 -6.50 -6.04
C LEU A 23 2.38 -6.91 -7.52
N ASN A 24 1.23 -7.39 -7.97
CA ASN A 24 1.03 -7.82 -9.36
C ASN A 24 1.23 -6.68 -10.37
N LYS A 25 0.81 -5.46 -10.01
CA LYS A 25 0.99 -4.28 -10.86
C LYS A 25 2.47 -3.94 -11.02
N VAL A 26 3.24 -4.02 -9.94
CA VAL A 26 4.68 -3.72 -9.96
C VAL A 26 5.47 -4.83 -10.65
N ILE A 27 5.09 -6.11 -10.49
CA ILE A 27 5.65 -7.24 -11.25
C ILE A 27 5.44 -7.02 -12.75
N ASN A 28 4.20 -6.79 -13.19
CA ASN A 28 3.89 -6.55 -14.60
C ASN A 28 4.65 -5.34 -15.17
N LEU A 29 4.84 -4.29 -14.36
CA LEU A 29 5.64 -3.14 -14.74
C LEU A 29 7.12 -3.49 -14.90
N ALA A 30 7.66 -4.29 -13.97
CA ALA A 30 9.05 -4.73 -13.99
C ALA A 30 9.35 -5.61 -15.21
N GLU A 31 8.47 -6.55 -15.53
CA GLU A 31 8.56 -7.39 -16.73
C GLU A 31 8.47 -6.55 -18.00
N LYS A 32 7.52 -5.63 -18.09
CA LYS A 32 7.33 -4.79 -19.28
C LYS A 32 8.50 -3.83 -19.53
N LYS A 33 9.11 -3.31 -18.46
CA LYS A 33 10.17 -2.29 -18.54
C LYS A 33 11.58 -2.83 -18.29
N ASN A 34 11.74 -4.13 -18.10
CA ASN A 34 13.00 -4.75 -17.66
C ASN A 34 13.63 -4.00 -16.47
N LEU A 35 12.84 -3.73 -15.44
CA LEU A 35 13.33 -3.00 -14.27
C LEU A 35 14.40 -3.82 -13.54
N SER A 36 15.43 -3.12 -13.04
CA SER A 36 16.38 -3.73 -12.12
C SER A 36 15.68 -4.15 -10.82
N TYR A 37 16.22 -5.17 -10.15
CA TYR A 37 15.71 -5.64 -8.86
C TYR A 37 15.58 -4.51 -7.83
N LEU A 38 16.56 -3.60 -7.78
CA LEU A 38 16.52 -2.44 -6.89
C LEU A 38 15.36 -1.50 -7.20
N ASN A 39 15.10 -1.23 -8.49
CA ASN A 39 13.97 -0.40 -8.89
C ASN A 39 12.63 -1.08 -8.60
N PHE A 40 12.54 -2.39 -8.79
CA PHE A 40 11.36 -3.17 -8.40
C PHE A 40 11.06 -3.03 -6.90
N LEU A 41 12.05 -3.23 -6.03
CA LEU A 41 11.89 -3.05 -4.59
C LEU A 41 11.51 -1.63 -4.20
N ASN A 42 12.13 -0.62 -4.82
CA ASN A 42 11.79 0.78 -4.57
C ASN A 42 10.33 1.10 -4.93
N GLN A 43 9.79 0.53 -6.01
CA GLN A 43 8.39 0.73 -6.39
C GLN A 43 7.41 0.06 -5.41
N LEU A 44 7.74 -1.13 -4.91
CA LEU A 44 6.97 -1.80 -3.87
C LEU A 44 6.98 -1.02 -2.56
N LEU A 45 8.16 -0.57 -2.10
CA LEU A 45 8.30 0.26 -0.90
C LEU A 45 7.53 1.56 -1.02
N LYS A 46 7.62 2.22 -2.18
CA LYS A 46 6.85 3.42 -2.45
C LYS A 46 5.34 3.17 -2.33
N SER A 47 4.84 2.07 -2.89
CA SER A 47 3.41 1.72 -2.81
C SER A 47 2.93 1.54 -1.37
N GLU A 48 3.76 0.96 -0.49
CA GLU A 48 3.45 0.86 0.94
C GLU A 48 3.45 2.21 1.65
N ILE A 49 4.44 3.06 1.37
CA ILE A 49 4.54 4.40 1.97
C ILE A 49 3.33 5.24 1.54
N ASP A 50 2.98 5.23 0.25
CA ASP A 50 1.84 5.97 -0.30
C ASP A 50 0.53 5.51 0.35
N ASP A 51 0.33 4.19 0.53
CA ASP A 51 -0.85 3.64 1.21
C ASP A 51 -0.96 4.08 2.67
N ARG A 52 0.18 4.08 3.40
CA ARG A 52 0.22 4.56 4.80
C ARG A 52 -0.08 6.05 4.91
N ILE A 53 0.47 6.86 4.01
CA ILE A 53 0.17 8.30 3.97
C ILE A 53 -1.31 8.52 3.72
N LEU A 54 -1.89 7.81 2.75
CA LEU A 54 -3.32 7.93 2.44
C LEU A 54 -4.19 7.55 3.64
N PHE A 55 -3.86 6.46 4.33
CA PHE A 55 -4.55 6.04 5.54
C PHE A 55 -4.52 7.11 6.64
N LEU A 56 -3.34 7.70 6.91
CA LEU A 56 -3.19 8.77 7.89
C LEU A 56 -3.98 10.02 7.52
N LEU A 57 -3.97 10.41 6.23
CA LEU A 57 -4.77 11.54 5.74
C LEU A 57 -6.27 11.28 5.94
N GLN A 58 -6.76 10.09 5.61
CA GLN A 58 -8.17 9.72 5.79
C GLN A 58 -8.58 9.78 7.27
N MET A 59 -7.74 9.28 8.18
CA MET A 59 -7.99 9.36 9.62
C MET A 59 -8.06 10.82 10.11
N ASN A 60 -7.13 11.67 9.67
CA ASN A 60 -7.15 13.10 10.04
C ASN A 60 -8.41 13.81 9.51
N HIS A 61 -8.81 13.53 8.26
CA HIS A 61 -10.03 14.10 7.69
C HIS A 61 -11.30 13.65 8.45
N LEU A 62 -11.35 12.38 8.87
CA LEU A 62 -12.44 11.86 9.68
C LEU A 62 -12.52 12.55 11.04
N GLU A 63 -11.39 12.75 11.71
CA GLU A 63 -11.31 13.43 13.01
C GLU A 63 -11.79 14.89 12.91
N ILE A 64 -11.38 15.61 11.85
CA ILE A 64 -11.85 16.97 11.60
C ILE A 64 -13.36 16.98 11.36
N GLY A 65 -13.87 16.05 10.55
CA GLY A 65 -15.31 15.94 10.28
C GLY A 65 -16.15 15.71 11.53
N LEU A 66 -15.69 14.83 12.43
CA LEU A 66 -16.34 14.57 13.72
C LEU A 66 -16.35 15.81 14.62
N LYS A 67 -15.22 16.52 14.74
CA LYS A 67 -15.14 17.77 15.52
C LYS A 67 -16.05 18.85 14.97
N CYS A 68 -16.15 18.99 13.64
CA CYS A 68 -17.08 19.93 13.02
C CYS A 68 -18.55 19.57 13.33
N TRP A 69 -18.89 18.28 13.37
CA TRP A 69 -20.23 17.83 13.71
C TRP A 69 -20.60 18.12 15.17
N GLU A 70 -19.68 17.88 16.11
CA GLU A 70 -19.89 18.20 17.55
C GLU A 70 -20.12 19.70 17.81
N ILE A 71 -19.51 20.60 17.03
CA ILE A 71 -19.73 22.05 17.16
C ILE A 71 -21.10 22.46 16.62
N LEU A 72 -21.62 21.74 15.62
CA LEU A 72 -22.85 22.07 14.92
C LEU A 72 -24.11 21.40 15.50
N SER A 73 -23.94 20.41 16.39
CA SER A 73 -25.00 19.70 17.13
C SER A 73 -25.31 20.38 18.46
#